data_AF-A0A7V6X4L0-F1
#
_entry.id   AF-A0A7V6X4L0-F1
#
_cell.length_a   1.000
_cell.length_b   1.000
_cell.length_c   1.000
_cell.angle_alpha   90.00
_cell.angle_beta   90.00
_cell.angle_gamma   90.00
#
_symmetry.space_group_name_H-M   'P 1'
#
loop_
_entity.id
_entity.type
_entity.pdbx_description
1 polymer ?
#
loop_
_entity_poly.entity_id
_entity_poly.type
_entity_poly.pdbx_seq_one_letter_code
_entity_poly.pdbx_strand_id
1 'polypeptide(L)'
;MEAKRLIAAEWFNYAQQDFTSAQYLAEMPTSPMENICFLCQQAAEKALKGYLILNDVSKPPLTHDLGWLSKMCVEKDPNFEQIEESSINLTPYGVRARYPFQIDITRKDMFRALKDADKVIGFVLDRVKGKRQGYRIKPQKKTLARSKSDFLSAERTTSGDRKIEKYVPQL
;
A
#
# COMPACT_ATOMS: atom_id res chain seq x y z
N MET A 1 20.32 -19.38 3.79
CA MET A 1 20.67 -17.96 3.58
C MET A 1 20.10 -17.46 2.26
N GLU A 2 20.44 -18.09 1.12
CA GLU A 2 19.98 -17.65 -0.20
C GLU A 2 18.46 -17.82 -0.44
N ALA A 3 17.90 -18.99 -0.11
CA ALA A 3 16.48 -19.25 -0.30
C ALA A 3 15.55 -18.23 0.42
N LYS A 4 15.88 -17.83 1.65
CA LYS A 4 15.12 -16.81 2.41
C LYS A 4 15.15 -15.45 1.71
N ARG A 5 16.29 -15.09 1.11
CA ARG A 5 16.44 -13.82 0.38
C ARG A 5 15.63 -13.82 -0.90
N LEU A 6 15.61 -14.93 -1.65
CA LEU A 6 14.78 -15.06 -2.85
C LEU A 6 13.29 -14.97 -2.52
N ILE A 7 12.84 -15.68 -1.48
CA ILE A 7 11.44 -15.62 -1.03
C ILE A 7 11.10 -14.18 -0.60
N ALA A 8 11.90 -13.55 0.25
CA ALA A 8 11.65 -12.18 0.69
C ALA A 8 11.66 -11.17 -0.47
N ALA A 9 12.55 -11.35 -1.45
CA ALA A 9 12.59 -10.52 -2.66
C ALA A 9 11.27 -10.59 -3.43
N GLU A 10 10.66 -11.77 -3.52
CA GLU A 10 9.35 -11.94 -4.15
C GLU A 10 8.23 -11.22 -3.37
N TRP A 11 8.25 -11.28 -2.04
CA TRP A 11 7.34 -10.48 -1.20
C TRP A 11 7.50 -8.97 -1.44
N PHE A 12 8.72 -8.46 -1.53
CA PHE A 12 8.97 -7.04 -1.83
C PHE A 12 8.54 -6.66 -3.25
N ASN A 13 8.68 -7.57 -4.21
CA ASN A 13 8.19 -7.36 -5.57
C ASN A 13 6.67 -7.21 -5.59
N TYR A 14 5.93 -8.09 -4.92
CA TYR A 14 4.47 -7.95 -4.79
C TYR A 14 4.07 -6.68 -4.04
N ALA A 15 4.79 -6.31 -2.97
CA ALA A 15 4.54 -5.07 -2.24
C ALA A 15 4.67 -3.85 -3.16
N GLN A 16 5.72 -3.82 -3.99
CA GLN A 16 5.94 -2.74 -4.94
C GLN A 16 4.86 -2.70 -6.03
N GLN A 17 4.43 -3.84 -6.56
CA GLN A 17 3.39 -3.93 -7.58
C GLN A 17 2.04 -3.40 -7.05
N ASP A 18 1.66 -3.79 -5.84
CA ASP A 18 0.44 -3.30 -5.19
C ASP A 18 0.48 -1.78 -5.00
N PHE A 19 1.60 -1.27 -4.48
CA PHE A 19 1.74 0.17 -4.20
C PHE A 19 1.76 1.01 -5.48
N THR A 20 2.47 0.56 -6.52
CA THR A 20 2.46 1.23 -7.82
C THR A 20 1.06 1.21 -8.45
N SER A 21 0.32 0.11 -8.31
CA SER A 21 -1.07 0.03 -8.78
C SER A 21 -1.97 1.02 -8.01
N ALA A 22 -1.80 1.13 -6.70
CA ALA A 22 -2.54 2.10 -5.88
C ALA A 22 -2.26 3.55 -6.31
N GLN A 23 -1.00 3.89 -6.58
CA GLN A 23 -0.60 5.20 -7.08
C GLN A 23 -1.24 5.51 -8.44
N TYR A 24 -1.19 4.56 -9.38
CA TYR A 24 -1.79 4.74 -10.70
C TYR A 24 -3.31 4.95 -10.63
N LEU A 25 -4.01 4.15 -9.82
CA LEU A 25 -5.46 4.29 -9.62
C LEU A 25 -5.84 5.62 -8.97
N ALA A 26 -4.98 6.18 -8.11
CA ALA A 26 -5.21 7.46 -7.47
C ALA A 26 -5.13 8.67 -8.44
N GLU A 27 -4.47 8.50 -9.60
CA GLU A 27 -4.39 9.51 -10.65
C GLU A 27 -5.61 9.51 -11.59
N MET A 28 -6.46 8.49 -11.51
CA MET A 28 -7.67 8.40 -12.34
C MET A 28 -8.72 9.43 -11.91
N PRO A 29 -9.47 10.05 -12.85
CA PRO A 29 -10.55 10.99 -12.52
C PRO A 29 -11.61 10.39 -11.59
N THR A 30 -11.96 9.12 -11.82
CA THR A 30 -12.83 8.32 -10.95
C THR A 30 -11.98 7.33 -10.16
N SER A 31 -11.24 7.82 -9.16
CA SER A 31 -10.36 6.99 -8.34
C SER A 31 -11.18 6.03 -7.46
N PRO A 32 -11.02 4.70 -7.57
CA PRO A 32 -11.72 3.74 -6.72
C PRO A 32 -11.06 3.69 -5.33
N MET A 33 -11.49 4.57 -4.43
CA MET A 33 -10.81 4.86 -3.16
C MET A 33 -10.66 3.62 -2.27
N GLU A 34 -11.67 2.76 -2.23
CA GLU A 34 -11.68 1.51 -1.48
C GLU A 34 -10.58 0.56 -1.97
N ASN A 35 -10.46 0.39 -3.29
CA ASN A 35 -9.44 -0.46 -3.89
C ASN A 35 -8.04 0.10 -3.66
N ILE A 36 -7.89 1.43 -3.72
CA ILE A 36 -6.62 2.11 -3.46
C ILE A 36 -6.19 1.86 -2.01
N CYS A 37 -7.09 2.04 -1.04
CA CYS A 37 -6.79 1.80 0.37
C CYS A 37 -6.46 0.32 0.64
N PHE A 38 -7.18 -0.61 0.01
CA PHE A 38 -6.90 -2.04 0.08
C PHE A 38 -5.50 -2.37 -0.45
N LEU A 39 -5.12 -1.87 -1.63
CA LEU A 39 -3.79 -2.08 -2.19
C LEU A 39 -2.69 -1.46 -1.31
N CYS A 40 -2.94 -0.31 -0.67
CA CYS A 40 -2.01 0.29 0.29
C CYS A 40 -1.78 -0.63 1.50
N GLN A 41 -2.84 -1.21 2.07
CA GLN A 41 -2.73 -2.16 3.17
C GLN A 41 -1.97 -3.44 2.73
N GLN A 42 -2.30 -4.00 1.57
CA GLN A 42 -1.64 -5.21 1.05
C GLN A 42 -0.15 -4.99 0.77
N ALA A 43 0.20 -3.83 0.20
CA ALA A 43 1.58 -3.47 -0.06
C ALA A 43 2.41 -3.41 1.24
N ALA A 44 1.88 -2.74 2.27
CA ALA A 44 2.51 -2.67 3.58
C ALA A 44 2.59 -4.04 4.27
N GLU A 45 1.52 -4.85 4.21
CA GLU A 45 1.51 -6.22 4.75
C GLU A 45 2.63 -7.07 4.15
N LYS A 46 2.74 -7.05 2.81
CA LYS A 46 3.74 -7.82 2.08
C LYS A 46 5.16 -7.37 2.38
N ALA A 47 5.39 -6.07 2.52
CA ALA A 47 6.68 -5.54 2.94
C ALA A 47 7.08 -6.04 4.34
N LEU A 48 6.18 -5.93 5.33
CA LEU A 48 6.45 -6.42 6.69
C LEU A 48 6.73 -7.93 6.71
N LYS A 49 5.92 -8.73 6.00
CA LYS A 49 6.13 -10.19 5.89
C LYS A 49 7.46 -10.55 5.23
N GLY A 50 7.85 -9.83 4.17
CA GLY A 50 9.17 -9.97 3.55
C GLY A 50 10.32 -9.70 4.52
N TYR A 51 10.20 -8.66 5.37
CA TYR A 51 11.17 -8.38 6.43
C TYR A 51 11.24 -9.49 7.48
N LEU A 52 10.10 -9.99 7.95
CA LEU A 52 10.04 -11.07 8.93
C LEU A 52 10.73 -12.34 8.42
N ILE A 53 10.55 -12.68 7.13
CA ILE A 53 11.23 -13.82 6.48
C ILE A 53 12.76 -13.65 6.47
N LEU A 54 13.25 -12.43 6.24
CA LEU A 54 14.69 -12.13 6.32
C LEU A 54 15.24 -12.24 7.74
N ASN A 55 14.40 -12.13 8.76
CA ASN A 55 14.77 -12.20 10.18
C ASN A 55 14.21 -13.47 10.84
N ASP A 56 14.32 -14.58 10.11
CA ASP A 56 14.12 -15.96 10.57
C ASP A 56 12.67 -16.39 10.89
N VAL A 57 11.67 -15.59 10.52
CA VAL A 57 10.26 -16.01 10.56
C VAL A 57 9.88 -16.63 9.21
N SER A 58 10.13 -17.92 9.05
CA SER A 58 9.96 -18.63 7.76
C SER A 58 8.52 -18.66 7.24
N LYS A 59 7.53 -18.59 8.13
CA LYS A 59 6.10 -18.54 7.81
C LYS A 59 5.44 -17.41 8.61
N PRO A 60 5.43 -16.17 8.08
CA PRO A 60 4.67 -15.09 8.69
C PRO A 60 3.19 -15.45 8.83
N PRO A 61 2.49 -14.97 9.87
CA PRO A 61 1.10 -15.34 10.13
C PRO A 61 0.17 -14.91 8.98
N LEU A 62 -0.87 -15.72 8.75
CA LEU A 62 -1.97 -15.39 7.84
C LEU A 62 -2.95 -14.43 8.51
N THR A 63 -2.48 -13.20 8.71
CA THR A 63 -3.26 -12.09 9.27
C THR A 63 -3.21 -10.88 8.34
N HIS A 64 -4.24 -10.04 8.44
CA HIS A 64 -4.33 -8.70 7.86
C HIS A 64 -4.10 -7.59 8.90
N ASP A 65 -3.80 -7.96 10.14
CA ASP A 65 -3.46 -7.04 11.22
C ASP A 65 -2.00 -6.58 11.09
N LEU A 66 -1.83 -5.38 10.53
CA LEU A 66 -0.50 -4.77 10.36
C LEU A 66 0.07 -4.29 11.68
N GLY A 67 -0.77 -3.95 12.67
CA GLY A 67 -0.30 -3.62 14.02
C GLY A 67 0.40 -4.81 14.66
N TRP A 68 -0.18 -6.00 14.55
CA TRP A 68 0.45 -7.24 15.03
C TRP A 68 1.73 -7.57 14.25
N LEU A 69 1.71 -7.49 12.92
CA LEU A 69 2.91 -7.72 12.10
C LEU A 69 4.02 -6.72 12.44
N SER A 70 3.70 -5.45 12.68
CA SER A 70 4.66 -4.44 13.09
C SER A 70 5.30 -4.80 14.43
N LYS A 71 4.52 -5.23 15.42
CA LYS A 71 5.04 -5.71 16.71
C LYS A 71 6.01 -6.88 16.58
N MET A 72 5.72 -7.84 15.71
CA MET A 72 6.67 -8.92 15.40
C MET A 72 7.97 -8.40 14.78
N CYS A 73 7.92 -7.33 14.00
CA CYS A 73 9.12 -6.68 13.47
C CYS A 73 9.89 -5.92 14.55
N VAL A 74 9.20 -5.27 15.49
CA VAL A 74 9.80 -4.58 16.66
C VAL A 74 10.64 -5.54 17.50
N GLU A 75 10.17 -6.78 17.69
CA GLU A 75 10.94 -7.83 18.36
C GLU A 75 12.29 -8.16 17.67
N LYS A 76 12.43 -7.82 16.38
CA LYS A 76 13.67 -8.01 15.60
C LYS A 76 14.51 -6.74 15.50
N ASP A 77 13.86 -5.59 15.40
CA ASP A 77 14.47 -4.26 15.32
C ASP A 77 13.53 -3.23 15.96
N PRO A 78 13.86 -2.71 17.15
CA PRO A 78 13.01 -1.75 17.87
C PRO A 78 12.68 -0.49 17.08
N ASN A 79 13.47 -0.13 16.04
CA ASN A 79 13.15 1.03 15.22
C ASN A 79 11.81 0.92 14.48
N PHE A 80 11.25 -0.29 14.34
CA PHE A 80 9.93 -0.49 13.73
C PHE A 80 8.79 0.20 14.50
N GLU A 81 8.98 0.60 15.75
CA GLU A 81 8.02 1.43 16.51
C GLU A 81 7.68 2.72 15.75
N GLN A 82 8.60 3.26 14.94
CA GLN A 82 8.40 4.49 14.16
C GLN A 82 7.29 4.37 13.09
N ILE A 83 6.92 3.14 12.71
CA ILE A 83 5.88 2.86 11.72
C ILE A 83 4.64 2.17 12.30
N GLU A 84 4.59 1.91 13.62
CA GLU A 84 3.47 1.21 14.26
C GLU A 84 2.13 1.93 14.03
N GLU A 85 2.09 3.25 14.21
CA GLU A 85 0.87 4.03 13.98
C GLU A 85 0.38 3.91 12.53
N SER A 86 1.29 4.03 11.55
CA SER A 86 0.95 3.88 10.12
C SER A 86 0.45 2.46 9.79
N SER A 87 1.04 1.44 10.40
CA SER A 87 0.60 0.05 10.29
C SER A 87 -0.82 -0.15 10.88
N ILE A 88 -1.10 0.40 12.06
CA ILE A 88 -2.42 0.34 12.68
C ILE A 88 -3.47 1.05 11.80
N ASN A 89 -3.16 2.24 11.30
CA ASN A 89 -4.06 3.02 10.44
C ASN A 89 -4.46 2.30 9.15
N LEU A 90 -3.58 1.45 8.60
CA LEU A 90 -3.84 0.68 7.39
C LEU A 90 -4.68 -0.57 7.62
N THR A 91 -4.66 -1.14 8.83
CA THR A 91 -5.30 -2.42 9.16
C THR A 91 -6.79 -2.50 8.77
N PRO A 92 -7.63 -1.47 9.02
CA PRO A 92 -9.05 -1.51 8.63
C PRO A 92 -9.28 -1.78 7.14
N TYR A 93 -8.36 -1.40 6.26
CA TYR A 93 -8.55 -1.51 4.81
C TYR A 93 -8.37 -2.93 4.27
N GLY A 94 -7.76 -3.86 5.02
CA GLY A 94 -7.56 -5.24 4.54
C GLY A 94 -8.87 -6.03 4.38
N VAL A 95 -9.90 -5.68 5.14
CA VAL A 95 -11.21 -6.35 5.10
C VAL A 95 -12.34 -5.35 4.90
N ARG A 96 -12.45 -4.32 5.73
CA ARG A 96 -13.65 -3.46 5.81
C ARG A 96 -13.89 -2.66 4.54
N ALA A 97 -12.84 -2.20 3.86
CA ALA A 97 -12.96 -1.44 2.61
C ALA A 97 -13.67 -2.21 1.48
N ARG A 98 -13.72 -3.55 1.54
CA ARG A 98 -14.24 -4.39 0.46
C ARG A 98 -15.71 -4.78 0.61
N TYR A 99 -16.33 -4.49 1.76
CA TYR A 99 -17.70 -4.89 2.05
C TYR A 99 -18.60 -3.65 2.25
N PRO A 100 -19.80 -3.63 1.64
CA PRO A 100 -20.75 -2.53 1.83
C PRO A 100 -21.01 -2.24 3.31
N PHE A 101 -21.21 -0.95 3.62
CA PHE A 101 -21.63 -0.46 4.95
C PHE A 101 -20.65 -0.66 6.11
N GLN A 102 -19.41 -1.08 5.85
CA GLN A 102 -18.40 -1.31 6.91
C GLN A 102 -17.53 -0.09 7.21
N ILE A 103 -17.28 0.75 6.20
CA ILE A 103 -16.50 1.99 6.31
C ILE A 103 -16.85 2.92 5.14
N ASP A 104 -17.03 4.20 5.43
CA ASP A 104 -17.12 5.24 4.41
C ASP A 104 -15.73 5.82 4.18
N ILE A 105 -15.16 5.57 2.99
CA ILE A 105 -13.81 6.01 2.66
C ILE A 105 -13.88 7.37 1.97
N THR A 106 -13.21 8.36 2.56
CA THR A 106 -13.06 9.69 1.96
C THR A 106 -11.78 9.80 1.15
N ARG A 107 -11.69 10.84 0.32
CA ARG A 107 -10.44 11.18 -0.39
C ARG A 107 -9.28 11.46 0.58
N LYS A 108 -9.56 12.00 1.78
CA LYS A 108 -8.56 12.22 2.83
C LYS A 108 -8.02 10.89 3.36
N ASP A 109 -8.89 9.92 3.56
CA ASP A 109 -8.50 8.57 4.02
C ASP A 109 -7.64 7.86 2.98
N MET A 110 -8.00 7.97 1.70
CA MET A 110 -7.20 7.44 0.59
C MET A 110 -5.78 8.02 0.56
N PHE A 111 -5.64 9.35 0.65
CA PHE A 111 -4.31 9.97 0.68
C PHE A 111 -3.53 9.63 1.94
N ARG A 112 -4.20 9.48 3.08
CA ARG A 112 -3.56 8.99 4.31
C ARG A 112 -3.06 7.56 4.13
N ALA A 113 -3.85 6.67 3.53
CA ALA A 113 -3.45 5.29 3.26
C ALA A 113 -2.23 5.22 2.32
N LEU A 114 -2.21 6.02 1.26
CA LEU A 114 -1.03 6.12 0.37
C LEU A 114 0.22 6.58 1.13
N LYS A 115 0.09 7.60 1.98
CA LYS A 115 1.20 8.11 2.80
C LYS A 115 1.70 7.08 3.82
N ASP A 116 0.78 6.41 4.52
CA ASP A 116 1.13 5.40 5.51
C ASP A 116 1.80 4.18 4.87
N ALA A 117 1.31 3.74 3.70
CA ALA A 117 1.92 2.64 2.95
C ALA A 117 3.32 3.01 2.45
N ASP A 118 3.50 4.21 1.88
CA ASP A 118 4.82 4.72 1.47
C ASP A 118 5.82 4.73 2.62
N LYS A 119 5.38 5.23 3.80
CA LYS A 119 6.21 5.27 5.01
C LYS A 119 6.61 3.86 5.46
N VAL A 120 5.67 2.92 5.53
CA VAL A 120 5.95 1.53 5.94
C VAL A 120 6.90 0.84 4.95
N ILE A 121 6.61 0.91 3.65
CA ILE A 121 7.40 0.25 2.60
C ILE A 121 8.81 0.87 2.53
N GLY A 122 8.91 2.19 2.52
CA GLY A 122 10.18 2.90 2.51
C GLY A 122 11.05 2.53 3.71
N PHE A 123 10.47 2.55 4.90
CA PHE A 123 11.15 2.15 6.13
C PHE A 123 11.67 0.70 6.03
N VAL A 124 10.82 -0.26 5.67
CA VAL A 124 11.22 -1.67 5.53
C VAL A 124 12.37 -1.81 4.53
N LEU A 125 12.24 -1.22 3.34
CA LEU A 125 13.24 -1.36 2.28
C LEU A 125 14.59 -0.76 2.68
N ASP A 126 14.61 0.30 3.48
CA ASP A 126 15.87 0.90 3.95
C ASP A 126 16.61 0.00 4.95
N ARG A 127 15.87 -0.77 5.78
CA ARG A 127 16.45 -1.77 6.70
C ARG A 127 16.97 -3.00 5.95
N VAL A 128 16.39 -3.32 4.80
CA VAL A 128 16.86 -4.40 3.92
C VAL A 128 18.07 -3.97 3.10
N LYS A 129 18.11 -2.71 2.62
CA LYS A 129 19.26 -2.14 1.88
C LYS A 129 20.51 -2.02 2.75
N GLY A 130 20.36 -1.71 4.04
CA GLY A 130 21.47 -1.63 4.99
C GLY A 130 22.21 -2.96 5.24
N LYS A 131 21.63 -4.10 4.83
CA LYS A 131 22.26 -5.43 4.87
C LYS A 131 22.90 -5.86 3.52
N ARG A 132 23.07 -4.94 2.56
CA ARG A 132 23.52 -5.28 1.20
C ARG A 132 25.03 -5.52 1.09
N GLN A 133 25.35 -6.75 0.70
CA GLN A 133 26.18 -6.97 -0.48
C GLN A 133 25.24 -7.29 -1.66
N GLY A 134 25.09 -6.35 -2.60
CA GLY A 134 24.71 -6.65 -3.99
C GLY A 134 23.23 -6.77 -4.40
N TYR A 135 22.36 -5.79 -4.10
CA TYR A 135 21.10 -5.66 -4.86
C TYR A 135 20.90 -4.24 -5.37
N ARG A 136 20.47 -4.08 -6.63
CA ARG A 136 20.21 -2.80 -7.29
C ARG A 136 18.74 -2.78 -7.73
N ILE A 137 17.88 -2.19 -6.91
CA ILE A 137 16.52 -1.85 -7.34
C ILE A 137 16.67 -0.71 -8.34
N LYS A 138 16.27 -0.92 -9.59
CA LYS A 138 16.24 0.15 -10.59
C LYS A 138 15.22 1.19 -10.14
N PRO A 139 15.59 2.48 -9.99
CA PRO A 139 14.61 3.51 -9.72
C PRO A 139 13.66 3.60 -10.91
N GLN A 140 12.36 3.42 -10.68
CA GLN A 140 11.37 3.86 -11.66
C GLN A 140 11.38 5.39 -11.65
N LYS A 141 11.46 5.98 -12.86
CA LYS A 141 11.42 7.42 -13.06
C LYS A 141 10.20 7.99 -12.35
N LYS A 142 10.37 9.05 -11.57
CA LYS A 142 9.26 9.90 -11.12
C LYS A 142 8.48 10.30 -12.37
N THR A 143 7.31 9.74 -12.59
CA THR A 143 6.39 10.29 -13.58
C THR A 143 6.01 11.68 -13.09
N LEU A 144 6.25 12.67 -13.94
CA LEU A 144 5.99 14.08 -13.68
C LEU A 144 4.61 14.26 -13.06
N ALA A 145 4.54 14.82 -11.85
CA ALA A 145 3.31 15.36 -11.30
C ALA A 145 2.80 16.43 -12.29
N ARG A 146 1.75 16.11 -13.05
CA ARG A 146 1.02 17.13 -13.80
C ARG A 146 0.41 18.11 -12.80
N SER A 147 0.55 19.39 -13.10
CA SER A 147 0.24 20.48 -12.18
C SER A 147 -1.27 20.54 -11.91
N LYS A 148 -1.67 21.00 -10.71
CA LYS A 148 -3.08 21.23 -10.35
C LYS A 148 -3.84 22.14 -11.33
N SER A 149 -3.13 22.98 -12.10
CA SER A 149 -3.72 23.87 -13.11
C SER A 149 -4.19 23.15 -14.36
N ASP A 150 -3.67 21.96 -14.67
CA ASP A 150 -4.04 21.22 -15.89
C ASP A 150 -5.40 20.51 -15.77
N PHE A 151 -5.89 20.32 -14.54
CA PHE A 151 -7.20 19.69 -14.29
C PHE A 151 -8.36 20.70 -14.41
N LEU A 152 -8.14 21.96 -14.04
CA LEU A 152 -9.16 23.02 -14.04
C LEU A 152 -9.48 23.58 -15.44
N SER A 153 -8.70 23.22 -16.46
CA SER A 153 -8.97 23.58 -17.86
C SER A 153 -9.81 22.52 -18.60
N ALA A 154 -9.85 21.27 -18.11
CA ALA A 154 -10.61 20.17 -18.72
C ALA A 154 -12.10 20.16 -18.34
N GLU A 155 -12.50 20.89 -17.29
CA GLU A 155 -13.89 20.89 -16.80
C GLU A 155 -14.83 21.89 -17.50
N ARG A 156 -14.38 22.60 -18.55
CA ARG A 156 -15.24 23.56 -19.27
C ARG A 156 -15.97 23.01 -20.50
N THR A 157 -15.79 21.74 -20.87
CA THR A 157 -16.43 21.18 -22.07
C THR A 157 -16.95 19.76 -21.90
N THR A 158 -17.73 19.46 -20.86
CA THR A 158 -18.75 18.40 -20.92
C THR A 158 -19.87 18.71 -19.94
N SER A 159 -20.81 19.55 -20.36
CA SER A 159 -22.18 19.51 -19.84
C SER A 159 -22.77 18.16 -20.25
N GLY A 160 -22.97 17.28 -19.29
CA GLY A 160 -23.54 15.97 -19.51
C GLY A 160 -23.54 15.16 -18.22
N ASP A 161 -24.55 15.41 -17.38
CA ASP A 161 -24.85 14.63 -16.18
C ASP A 161 -24.88 13.12 -16.50
N ARG A 162 -23.77 12.42 -16.25
CA ARG A 162 -23.79 10.95 -16.14
C ARG A 162 -23.95 10.60 -14.67
N LYS A 163 -25.22 10.42 -14.25
CA LYS A 163 -25.54 9.64 -13.06
C LYS A 163 -24.94 8.25 -13.24
N ILE A 164 -23.96 7.89 -12.41
CA ILE A 164 -23.50 6.52 -12.28
C ILE A 164 -24.60 5.77 -11.54
N GLU A 165 -25.48 5.11 -12.28
CA GLU A 165 -26.50 4.24 -11.71
C GLU A 165 -25.81 2.98 -11.17
N LYS A 166 -25.89 2.78 -9.85
CA LYS A 166 -25.35 1.57 -9.21
C LYS A 166 -26.07 0.36 -9.80
N TYR A 167 -25.35 -0.49 -10.53
CA TYR A 167 -25.87 -1.76 -11.00
C TYR A 167 -26.21 -2.64 -9.78
N VAL A 168 -27.50 -2.84 -9.54
CA VAL A 168 -28.02 -3.79 -8.55
C VAL A 168 -28.59 -4.97 -9.34
N PRO A 169 -27.98 -6.17 -9.29
CA PRO A 169 -28.56 -7.35 -9.90
C PRO A 169 -29.91 -7.63 -9.23
N GLN A 170 -30.96 -7.84 -10.03
CA GLN A 170 -32.22 -8.38 -9.53
C GLN A 170 -31.99 -9.85 -9.16
N LEU A 171 -32.27 -10.21 -7.91
CA LEU A 171 -32.24 -11.58 -7.40
C LEU A 171 -33.45 -12.38 -7.88
#